data_AF-A0A970II73-F1
#
_entry.id   AF-A0A970II73-F1
#
_cell.length_a   1.000
_cell.length_b   1.000
_cell.length_c   1.000
_cell.angle_alpha   90.00
_cell.angle_beta   90.00
_cell.angle_gamma   90.00
#
_symmetry.space_group_name_H-M   'P 1'
#
loop_
_entity.id
_entity.type
_entity.pdbx_description
1 polymer ?
#
loop_
_entity_poly.entity_id
_entity_poly.type
_entity_poly.pdbx_seq_one_letter_code
_entity_poly.pdbx_strand_id
1 'polypeptide(L)' 'ADIRAEIRGVEAAQTEKYVALAHKMCPYSKAIRGRFEVTTGVV' A
#
# COMPACT_ATOMS: atom_id res chain seq x y z
N ALA A 1 8.71 -3.98 6.77
CA ALA A 1 7.48 -4.80 6.69
C ALA A 1 6.96 -4.74 5.26
N ASP A 2 6.57 -5.88 4.67
CA ASP A 2 6.13 -5.96 3.27
C ASP A 2 4.61 -6.18 3.20
N ILE A 3 3.89 -5.29 2.50
CA ILE A 3 2.44 -5.39 2.31
C ILE A 3 2.18 -5.59 0.82
N ARG A 4 1.52 -6.69 0.46
CA ARG A 4 1.09 -6.95 -0.92
C ARG A 4 -0.42 -6.91 -1.01
N ALA A 5 -0.91 -6.19 -1.99
CA ALA A 5 -2.34 -5.96 -2.18
C ALA A 5 -2.76 -6.34 -3.59
N GLU A 6 -3.95 -6.93 -3.70
CA GLU A 6 -4.60 -7.32 -4.95
C GLU A 6 -5.96 -6.62 -5.01
N ILE A 7 -6.32 -6.07 -6.17
CA ILE A 7 -7.67 -5.59 -6.44
C ILE A 7 -8.21 -6.33 -7.65
N ARG A 8 -9.14 -7.26 -7.43
CA ARG A 8 -9.72 -8.08 -8.49
C ARG A 8 -10.46 -7.22 -9.51
N GLY A 9 -10.20 -7.47 -10.78
CA GLY A 9 -10.84 -6.75 -11.90
C GLY A 9 -10.26 -5.37 -12.18
N VAL A 10 -9.15 -4.99 -11.54
CA VAL A 10 -8.44 -3.73 -11.77
C VAL A 10 -7.04 -4.02 -12.29
N GLU A 11 -6.60 -3.26 -13.28
CA GLU A 11 -5.26 -3.39 -13.85
C GLU A 11 -4.18 -3.19 -12.78
N ALA A 12 -3.05 -3.89 -12.89
CA ALA A 12 -1.94 -3.79 -11.94
C ALA A 12 -1.45 -2.34 -11.74
N ALA A 13 -1.30 -1.58 -12.83
CA ALA A 13 -0.88 -0.17 -12.78
C ALA A 13 -1.87 0.73 -12.04
N GLN A 14 -3.15 0.40 -12.08
CA GLN A 14 -4.20 1.15 -11.38
C GLN A 14 -4.29 0.70 -9.91
N THR A 15 -4.06 -0.58 -9.65
CA THR A 15 -3.93 -1.15 -8.31
C THR A 15 -2.76 -0.51 -7.55
N GLU A 16 -1.59 -0.33 -8.17
CA GLU A 16 -0.45 0.35 -7.56
C GLU A 16 -0.80 1.76 -7.08
N LYS A 17 -1.53 2.52 -7.91
CA LYS A 17 -1.99 3.87 -7.55
C LYS A 17 -2.89 3.85 -6.32
N TYR A 18 -3.84 2.93 -6.26
CA TYR A 18 -4.75 2.81 -5.12
C TYR A 18 -4.05 2.33 -3.86
N VAL A 19 -3.12 1.39 -3.98
CA VAL A 19 -2.31 0.88 -2.85
C VAL A 19 -1.42 1.98 -2.28
N ALA A 20 -0.78 2.79 -3.13
CA ALA A 20 0.02 3.94 -2.69
C ALA A 20 -0.85 5.00 -1.98
N LEU A 21 -2.07 5.24 -2.47
CA LEU A 21 -3.04 6.14 -1.84
C LEU A 21 -3.50 5.60 -0.48
N ALA A 22 -3.83 4.31 -0.42
CA ALA A 22 -4.23 3.62 0.80
C ALA A 22 -3.12 3.64 1.84
N HIS A 23 -1.85 3.44 1.44
CA HIS A 23 -0.72 3.52 2.36
C HIS A 23 -0.56 4.93 2.98
N LYS A 24 -0.95 5.99 2.26
CA LYS A 24 -0.95 7.36 2.81
C LYS A 24 -2.06 7.61 3.82
N MET A 25 -3.21 6.98 3.63
CA MET A 25 -4.40 7.19 4.46
C MET A 25 -4.59 6.16 5.57
N CYS A 26 -3.95 4.99 5.46
CA CYS A 26 -4.09 3.90 6.42
C CYS A 26 -3.62 4.35 7.82
N PRO A 27 -4.48 4.25 8.85
CA PRO A 27 -4.13 4.65 10.21
C PRO A 27 -2.88 3.95 10.74
N TYR A 28 -2.71 2.66 10.40
CA TYR A 28 -1.53 1.88 10.76
C TYR A 28 -0.27 2.42 10.11
N SER A 29 -0.26 2.56 8.77
CA SER A 29 0.88 3.12 8.03
C SER A 29 1.25 4.52 8.53
N LYS A 30 0.26 5.34 8.89
CA LYS A 30 0.48 6.67 9.46
C LYS A 30 1.10 6.61 10.87
N ALA A 31 0.64 5.70 11.72
CA ALA A 31 1.13 5.55 13.09
C ALA A 31 2.61 5.12 13.17
N ILE A 32 3.06 4.34 12.18
CA ILE A 32 4.43 3.80 12.13
C ILE A 32 5.36 4.55 11.17
N ARG A 33 4.86 5.56 10.46
CA ARG A 33 5.60 6.34 9.46
C ARG A 33 6.85 6.97 10.08
N GLY A 34 8.01 6.72 9.47
CA GLY A 34 9.30 7.25 9.91
C GLY A 34 9.94 6.50 11.08
N ARG A 35 9.24 5.52 11.68
CA ARG A 35 9.79 4.65 12.73
C ARG A 35 10.21 3.29 12.20
N PHE A 36 9.54 2.83 11.14
CA PHE A 36 9.80 1.54 10.50
C PHE A 36 9.74 1.70 8.98
N GLU A 37 10.56 0.95 8.27
CA GLU A 37 10.49 0.86 6.81
C GLU A 37 9.36 -0.09 6.40
N VAL A 38 8.45 0.42 5.58
CA VAL A 38 7.30 -0.34 5.07
C VAL A 38 7.27 -0.23 3.56
N THR A 39 7.34 -1.37 2.88
CA THR A 39 7.20 -1.51 1.44
C THR A 39 5.78 -1.95 1.11
N THR A 40 5.20 -1.35 0.07
CA THR A 40 3.90 -1.75 -0.47
C THR A 40 4.04 -2.14 -1.92
N GLY A 41 3.51 -3.29 -2.30
CA GLY A 41 3.52 -3.80 -3.67
C GLY A 41 2.18 -4.39 -4.07
N VAL A 42 2.06 -4.71 -5.35
CA VAL A 42 0.91 -5.41 -5.92
C VAL A 42 1.29 -6.87 -6.14
N VAL A 43 0.35 -7.78 -5.87
CA VAL A 43 0.51 -9.22 -6.14
C VAL A 43 0.30 -9.51 -7.61
#